data_AF-A0A8D8PUU1-F1
#
_entry.id   AF-A0A8D8PUU1-F1
#
_cell.length_a   1.000
_cell.length_b   1.000
_cell.length_c   1.000
_cell.angle_alpha   90.00
_cell.angle_beta   90.00
_cell.angle_gamma   90.00
#
_symmetry.space_group_name_H-M   'P 1'
#
loop_
_entity.id
_entity.type
_entity.pdbx_description
1 polymer ?
#
loop_
_entity_poly.entity_id
_entity_poly.type
_entity_poly.pdbx_seq_one_letter_code
_entity_poly.pdbx_strand_id
1 'polypeptide(L)'
;MNNMEELDTGLIVRSLNYHGQQLTKLWDCEQGPSHLAQLNITNLDYHTYSQRQKGLIFQERVKRLQLHEFIAKNAQRLFHADLTKKEEVKLVEDKSKKAPLQKYAQLPPYESFLNIEKSKKIKHFFQYAKVGSLIVGTLTSKNTAGVSLRVLYLEADTVLCVPDLNIKAFCYTKHLQFAVVDQTTTRPYQVNDNIRCEILELVPETEKFIVGTRGSLCSPELATTLGYVSSEDCHVAYR
;
A
#
# COMPACT_ATOMS: atom_id res chain seq x y z
N MET A 1 25.01 27.91 -21.93
CA MET A 1 24.34 28.35 -20.70
C MET A 1 24.09 27.10 -19.89
N ASN A 2 24.77 26.96 -18.75
CA ASN A 2 24.85 25.71 -17.99
C ASN A 2 23.48 25.32 -17.42
N ASN A 3 22.98 24.15 -17.83
CA ASN A 3 21.92 23.46 -17.11
C ASN A 3 22.48 23.07 -15.74
N MET A 4 22.21 23.89 -14.72
CA MET A 4 22.33 23.45 -13.34
C MET A 4 21.25 22.39 -13.16
N GLU A 5 21.65 21.11 -13.15
CA GLU A 5 20.75 20.00 -12.84
C GLU A 5 20.01 20.34 -11.53
N GLU A 6 18.69 20.40 -11.60
CA GLU A 6 17.85 20.88 -10.50
C GLU A 6 17.87 19.81 -9.40
N LEU A 7 18.64 20.03 -8.34
CA LEU A 7 18.71 19.13 -7.18
C LEU A 7 17.68 19.53 -6.14
N ASP A 8 17.05 18.54 -5.50
CA ASP A 8 16.14 18.74 -4.38
C ASP A 8 16.91 19.04 -3.10
N THR A 9 17.02 20.34 -2.79
CA THR A 9 17.72 20.85 -1.61
C THR A 9 17.08 20.38 -0.30
N GLY A 10 15.77 20.12 -0.29
CA GLY A 10 15.04 19.64 0.88
C GLY A 10 15.44 18.20 1.25
N LEU A 11 15.56 17.32 0.25
CA LEU A 11 16.05 15.96 0.46
C LEU A 11 17.52 15.93 0.90
N ILE A 12 18.36 16.80 0.34
CA ILE A 12 19.76 16.92 0.73
C ILE A 12 19.86 17.34 2.21
N VAL A 13 19.14 18.40 2.62
CA VAL A 13 19.11 18.85 4.02
C VAL A 13 18.65 17.73 4.96
N ARG A 14 17.59 17.00 4.58
CA ARG A 14 17.06 15.89 5.38
C ARG A 14 18.08 14.76 5.53
N SER A 15 18.79 14.41 4.44
CA SER A 15 19.83 13.39 4.44
C SER A 15 21.00 13.77 5.35
N LEU A 16 21.50 15.00 5.22
CA LEU A 16 22.59 15.52 6.03
C LEU A 16 22.23 15.57 7.52
N ASN A 17 21.04 16.06 7.88
CA ASN A 17 20.57 16.09 9.27
C ASN A 17 20.36 14.69 9.87
N TYR A 18 19.98 13.71 9.05
CA TYR A 18 19.79 12.32 9.49
C TYR A 18 21.12 11.59 9.72
N HIS A 19 22.11 11.83 8.87
CA HIS A 19 23.40 11.12 8.88
C HIS A 19 24.51 11.84 9.65
N GLY A 20 24.33 13.13 9.99
CA GLY A 20 25.25 13.88 10.81
C GLY A 20 26.46 14.42 10.05
N GLN A 21 27.37 15.05 10.79
CA GLN A 21 28.58 15.69 10.25
C GLN A 21 29.48 14.76 9.43
N GLN A 22 29.42 13.44 9.63
CA GLN A 22 30.22 12.49 8.86
C GLN A 22 29.85 12.51 7.38
N LEU A 23 28.55 12.56 7.05
CA LEU A 23 28.10 12.66 5.67
C LEU A 23 28.44 14.03 5.09
N THR A 24 28.30 15.12 5.85
CA THR A 24 28.67 16.47 5.41
C THR A 24 30.14 16.56 4.99
N LYS A 25 31.05 15.97 5.78
CA LYS A 25 32.48 15.93 5.45
C LYS A 25 32.75 15.15 4.16
N LEU A 26 32.11 13.99 4.00
CA LEU A 26 32.26 13.18 2.79
C LEU A 26 31.65 13.88 1.56
N TRP A 27 30.56 14.61 1.77
CA TRP A 27 29.95 15.44 0.74
C TRP A 27 30.91 16.54 0.27
N ASP A 28 31.53 17.26 1.20
CA ASP A 28 32.50 18.31 0.87
C ASP A 28 33.74 17.73 0.16
N CYS A 29 34.14 16.50 0.48
CA CYS A 29 35.24 15.81 -0.20
C CYS A 29 34.90 15.42 -1.65
N GLU A 30 33.68 14.95 -1.90
CA GLU A 30 33.27 14.44 -3.23
C GLU A 30 32.72 15.53 -4.15
N GLN A 31 31.88 16.44 -3.61
CA GLN A 31 31.19 17.50 -4.38
C GLN A 31 31.90 18.86 -4.28
N GLY A 32 32.84 19.00 -3.34
CA GLY A 32 33.55 20.24 -3.07
C GLY A 32 32.92 21.07 -1.95
N PRO A 33 33.73 21.83 -1.19
CA PRO A 33 33.31 22.51 0.03
C PRO A 33 32.33 23.68 -0.19
N SER A 34 32.22 24.18 -1.42
CA SER A 34 31.30 25.28 -1.77
C SER A 34 29.97 24.77 -2.31
N HIS A 35 29.80 23.47 -2.55
CA HIS A 35 28.63 22.94 -3.23
C HIS A 35 27.34 23.13 -2.41
N LEU A 36 27.39 22.87 -1.09
CA LEU A 36 26.24 23.10 -0.21
C LEU A 36 25.85 24.59 -0.14
N ALA A 37 26.85 25.48 -0.12
CA ALA A 37 26.62 26.92 -0.14
C ALA A 37 26.00 27.40 -1.46
N GLN A 38 26.42 26.83 -2.59
CA GLN A 38 25.83 27.09 -3.92
C GLN A 38 24.36 26.66 -3.98
N LEU A 39 23.99 25.62 -3.24
CA LEU A 39 22.61 25.12 -3.11
C LEU A 39 21.79 25.87 -2.04
N ASN A 40 22.32 26.96 -1.45
CA ASN A 40 21.70 27.71 -0.35
C ASN A 40 21.42 26.86 0.91
N ILE A 41 22.21 25.81 1.15
CA ILE A 41 22.11 24.96 2.35
C ILE A 41 23.12 25.45 3.38
N THR A 42 22.68 26.28 4.33
CA THR A 42 23.55 26.86 5.36
C THR A 42 23.21 26.43 6.79
N ASN A 43 21.98 25.97 7.03
CA ASN A 43 21.47 25.71 8.38
C ASN A 43 21.20 24.20 8.60
N LEU A 44 22.24 23.45 8.94
CA LEU A 44 22.15 22.05 9.36
C LEU A 44 22.20 21.98 10.90
N ASP A 45 21.19 21.39 11.54
CA ASP A 45 21.07 21.33 13.01
C ASP A 45 21.49 19.98 13.61
N TYR A 46 21.55 18.93 12.78
CA TYR A 46 21.86 17.55 13.16
C TYR A 46 21.08 17.01 14.37
N HIS A 47 19.93 17.59 14.70
CA HIS A 47 19.18 17.22 15.90
C HIS A 47 18.70 15.76 15.82
N THR A 48 18.23 15.33 14.64
CA THR A 48 17.83 13.94 14.37
C THR A 48 18.99 12.96 14.53
N TYR A 49 20.19 13.32 14.08
CA TYR A 49 21.39 12.49 14.28
C TYR A 49 21.74 12.36 15.77
N SER A 50 21.71 13.46 16.53
CA SER A 50 22.06 13.47 17.95
C SER A 50 21.18 12.56 18.80
N GLN A 51 19.88 12.47 18.48
CA GLN A 51 18.96 11.55 19.15
C GLN A 51 19.27 10.08 18.84
N ARG A 52 19.71 9.78 17.60
CA ARG A 52 19.94 8.42 17.12
C ARG A 52 21.32 7.88 17.42
N GLN A 53 22.32 8.73 17.61
CA GLN A 53 23.72 8.32 17.75
C GLN A 53 23.94 7.30 18.89
N LYS A 54 23.10 7.31 19.93
CA LYS A 54 23.15 6.35 21.05
C LYS A 54 22.84 4.91 20.64
N GLY A 55 22.06 4.72 19.58
CA GLY A 55 21.71 3.38 19.05
C GLY A 55 22.64 2.88 17.95
N LEU A 56 23.67 3.65 17.59
CA LEU A 56 24.56 3.33 16.48
C LEU A 56 25.69 2.41 16.95
N ILE A 57 25.56 1.10 16.72
CA ILE A 57 26.55 0.10 17.14
C ILE A 57 27.85 0.16 16.34
N PHE A 58 28.96 -0.22 16.98
CA PHE A 58 30.30 -0.16 16.40
C PHE A 58 30.45 -1.05 15.15
N GLN A 59 29.83 -2.24 15.17
CA GLN A 59 29.90 -3.20 14.05
C GLN A 59 29.33 -2.65 12.73
N GLU A 60 28.45 -1.66 12.79
CA GLU A 60 27.86 -1.03 11.61
C GLU A 60 28.67 0.16 11.08
N ARG A 61 29.76 0.54 11.74
CA ARG A 61 30.53 1.74 11.38
C ARG A 61 31.07 1.67 9.95
N VAL A 62 31.59 0.52 9.52
CA VAL A 62 32.12 0.32 8.17
C VAL A 62 31.01 0.40 7.13
N LYS A 63 29.89 -0.30 7.36
CA LYS A 63 28.71 -0.27 6.48
C LYS A 63 28.16 1.15 6.32
N ARG A 64 28.13 1.92 7.42
CA ARG A 64 27.66 3.30 7.42
C ARG A 64 28.59 4.21 6.63
N LEU A 65 29.90 4.04 6.76
CA LEU A 65 30.87 4.80 5.99
C LEU A 65 30.69 4.53 4.49
N GLN A 66 30.56 3.26 4.09
CA GLN A 66 30.29 2.87 2.70
C GLN A 66 28.98 3.47 2.17
N LEU A 67 27.93 3.48 3.01
CA LEU A 67 26.67 4.13 2.67
C LEU A 67 26.85 5.64 2.47
N HIS A 68 27.60 6.32 3.33
CA HIS A 68 27.87 7.75 3.20
C HIS A 68 28.65 8.08 1.93
N GLU A 69 29.68 7.29 1.61
CA GLU A 69 30.43 7.41 0.36
C GLU A 69 29.52 7.20 -0.86
N PHE A 70 28.64 6.20 -0.81
CA PHE A 70 27.68 5.95 -1.88
C PHE A 70 26.75 7.15 -2.08
N ILE A 71 26.21 7.72 -0.99
CA ILE A 71 25.31 8.89 -1.04
C ILE A 71 26.04 10.09 -1.64
N ALA A 72 27.26 10.41 -1.17
CA ALA A 72 28.03 11.55 -1.64
C ALA A 72 28.43 11.42 -3.11
N LYS A 73 28.87 10.23 -3.56
CA LYS A 73 29.25 9.96 -4.96
C LYS A 73 28.08 9.99 -5.93
N ASN A 74 26.90 9.54 -5.49
CA ASN A 74 25.71 9.47 -6.32
C ASN A 74 24.73 10.62 -6.07
N ALA A 75 25.18 11.71 -5.42
CA ALA A 75 24.33 12.82 -5.02
C ALA A 75 23.49 13.39 -6.17
N GLN A 76 24.11 13.62 -7.33
CA GLN A 76 23.43 14.15 -8.51
C GLN A 76 22.25 13.29 -8.95
N ARG A 77 22.41 11.96 -8.87
CA ARG A 77 21.36 11.00 -9.23
C ARG A 77 20.32 10.83 -8.13
N LEU A 78 20.75 10.74 -6.87
CA LEU A 78 19.88 10.46 -5.72
C LEU A 78 18.97 11.63 -5.36
N PHE A 79 19.44 12.86 -5.60
CA PHE A 79 18.74 14.08 -5.23
C PHE A 79 18.23 14.86 -6.45
N HIS A 80 18.16 14.23 -7.63
CA HIS A 80 17.63 14.87 -8.82
C HIS A 80 16.15 15.24 -8.61
N ALA A 81 15.76 16.48 -8.94
CA ALA A 81 14.39 16.96 -8.72
C ALA A 81 13.35 16.14 -9.48
N ASP A 82 13.71 15.51 -10.60
CA ASP A 82 12.79 14.61 -11.32
C ASP A 82 12.34 13.39 -10.51
N LEU A 83 13.11 12.97 -9.49
CA LEU A 83 12.71 11.88 -8.59
C LEU A 83 11.67 12.32 -7.56
N THR A 84 11.66 13.61 -7.21
CA THR A 84 10.71 14.20 -6.24
C THR A 84 9.62 15.02 -6.88
N LYS A 85 9.70 15.29 -8.19
CA LYS A 85 8.55 15.71 -8.98
C LYS A 85 7.52 14.61 -8.75
N LYS A 86 6.54 14.93 -7.91
CA LYS A 86 5.23 14.34 -8.01
C LYS A 86 4.82 14.65 -9.45
N GLU A 87 5.14 13.75 -10.38
CA GLU A 87 4.13 13.41 -11.36
C GLU A 87 2.88 13.28 -10.50
N GLU A 88 1.91 14.17 -10.73
CA GLU A 88 0.56 13.87 -10.32
C GLU A 88 0.41 12.43 -10.78
N VAL A 89 0.41 11.51 -9.80
CA VAL A 89 -0.06 10.18 -10.04
C VAL A 89 -1.45 10.49 -10.48
N LYS A 90 -1.64 10.61 -11.80
CA LYS A 90 -2.93 10.44 -12.42
C LYS A 90 -3.30 9.12 -11.82
N LEU A 91 -4.12 9.18 -10.77
CA LEU A 91 -4.85 8.04 -10.26
C LEU A 91 -5.25 7.38 -11.55
N VAL A 92 -4.69 6.20 -11.82
CA VAL A 92 -4.96 5.53 -13.07
C VAL A 92 -6.46 5.32 -13.00
N GLU A 93 -7.21 6.24 -13.61
CA GLU A 93 -8.64 6.16 -13.89
C GLU A 93 -8.74 5.13 -15.00
N ASP A 94 -8.32 3.93 -14.66
CA ASP A 94 -8.37 2.80 -15.54
C ASP A 94 -8.42 1.55 -14.69
N LYS A 95 -9.56 1.44 -13.98
CA LYS A 95 -10.16 0.16 -13.60
C LYS A 95 -10.41 -0.76 -14.81
N SER A 96 -10.05 -0.34 -16.05
CA SER A 96 -10.33 -1.07 -17.29
C SER A 96 -9.13 -1.39 -18.19
N LYS A 97 -7.94 -0.80 -17.98
CA LYS A 97 -6.77 -1.14 -18.81
C LYS A 97 -5.82 -2.04 -18.06
N LYS A 98 -5.79 -3.29 -18.53
CA LYS A 98 -4.68 -4.24 -18.42
C LYS A 98 -3.37 -3.54 -18.83
N ALA A 99 -2.75 -2.79 -17.93
CA ALA A 99 -1.36 -2.43 -18.09
C ALA A 99 -0.59 -3.75 -18.25
N PRO A 100 0.29 -3.91 -19.25
CA PRO A 100 1.08 -5.12 -19.38
C PRO A 100 2.00 -5.19 -18.16
N LEU A 101 1.54 -5.94 -17.16
CA LEU A 101 2.19 -6.25 -15.87
C LEU A 101 3.59 -6.87 -16.04
N GLN A 102 4.02 -7.17 -17.26
CA GLN A 102 5.26 -7.86 -17.58
C GLN A 102 6.53 -7.01 -17.46
N LYS A 103 6.44 -5.69 -17.25
CA LYS A 103 7.65 -4.83 -17.16
C LYS A 103 8.16 -4.60 -15.73
N TYR A 104 7.40 -5.00 -14.71
CA TYR A 104 7.77 -4.80 -13.31
C TYR A 104 7.57 -6.09 -12.52
N ALA A 105 8.45 -6.36 -11.56
CA ALA A 105 8.26 -7.47 -10.65
C ALA A 105 6.97 -7.23 -9.84
N GLN A 106 6.06 -8.20 -9.85
CA GLN A 106 4.93 -8.21 -8.92
C GLN A 106 5.48 -8.45 -7.52
N LEU A 107 5.54 -7.39 -6.72
CA LEU A 107 5.91 -7.48 -5.33
C LEU A 107 4.67 -7.82 -4.49
N PRO A 108 4.80 -8.71 -3.50
CA PRO A 108 3.76 -8.90 -2.50
C PRO A 108 3.33 -7.57 -1.86
N PRO A 109 2.09 -7.48 -1.35
CA PRO A 109 1.66 -6.33 -0.56
C PRO A 109 2.65 -6.03 0.57
N TYR A 110 2.89 -4.75 0.85
CA TYR A 110 3.86 -4.30 1.85
C TYR A 110 3.62 -4.95 3.22
N GLU A 111 2.35 -5.17 3.56
CA GLU A 111 1.85 -5.81 4.78
C GLU A 111 2.37 -7.25 4.98
N SER A 112 2.76 -7.91 3.88
CA SER A 112 3.34 -9.26 3.89
C SER A 112 4.78 -9.26 4.42
N PHE A 113 5.51 -8.15 4.27
CA PHE A 113 6.87 -7.99 4.79
C PHE A 113 6.90 -7.51 6.25
N LEU A 114 5.76 -7.06 6.77
CA LEU A 114 5.64 -6.56 8.12
C LEU A 114 5.41 -7.71 9.11
N ASN A 115 6.36 -7.92 10.02
CA ASN A 115 6.21 -8.83 11.17
C ASN A 115 5.40 -8.17 12.30
N ILE A 116 4.15 -7.81 12.00
CA ILE A 116 3.21 -7.20 12.95
C ILE A 116 2.31 -8.30 13.53
N GLU A 117 2.03 -8.21 14.82
CA GLU A 117 1.10 -9.08 15.54
C GLU A 117 -0.30 -9.07 14.90
N LYS A 118 -0.92 -10.25 14.74
CA LYS A 118 -2.22 -10.42 14.06
C LYS A 118 -3.30 -9.48 14.59
N SER A 119 -3.41 -9.32 15.91
CA SER A 119 -4.39 -8.45 16.56
C SER A 119 -4.28 -6.98 16.12
N LYS A 120 -3.06 -6.50 15.85
CA LYS A 120 -2.84 -5.13 15.35
C LYS A 120 -3.21 -5.02 13.87
N LYS A 121 -2.91 -6.04 13.06
CA LYS A 121 -3.32 -6.10 11.64
C LYS A 121 -4.84 -6.09 11.49
N ILE A 122 -5.55 -6.83 12.34
CA ILE A 122 -7.02 -6.85 12.34
C ILE A 122 -7.55 -5.45 12.71
N LYS A 123 -7.07 -4.85 13.81
CA LYS A 123 -7.47 -3.48 14.18
C LYS A 123 -7.22 -2.48 13.06
N HIS A 124 -6.09 -2.57 12.37
CA HIS A 124 -5.78 -1.74 11.23
C HIS A 124 -6.79 -1.97 10.09
N PHE A 125 -7.08 -3.22 9.72
CA PHE A 125 -8.08 -3.53 8.70
C PHE A 125 -9.46 -2.93 9.02
N PHE A 126 -9.93 -3.02 10.27
CA PHE A 126 -11.20 -2.44 10.72
C PHE A 126 -11.21 -0.90 10.74
N GLN A 127 -10.05 -0.23 10.80
CA GLN A 127 -9.98 1.24 10.70
C GLN A 127 -10.23 1.76 9.27
N TYR A 128 -9.85 0.97 8.27
CA TYR A 128 -10.03 1.31 6.85
C TYR A 128 -11.37 0.81 6.30
N ALA A 129 -11.91 -0.27 6.87
CA ALA A 129 -13.23 -0.76 6.53
C ALA A 129 -14.31 0.25 6.95
N LYS A 130 -15.09 0.75 5.99
CA LYS A 130 -16.24 1.61 6.23
C LYS A 130 -17.50 0.97 5.67
N VAL A 131 -18.65 1.37 6.21
CA VAL A 131 -19.95 1.00 5.62
C VAL A 131 -20.01 1.56 4.20
N GLY A 132 -20.41 0.73 3.23
CA GLY A 132 -20.41 1.05 1.81
C GLY A 132 -19.10 0.74 1.06
N SER A 133 -18.01 0.40 1.77
CA SER A 133 -16.79 -0.09 1.12
C SER A 133 -16.97 -1.52 0.58
N LEU A 134 -16.14 -1.90 -0.39
CA LEU A 134 -16.19 -3.19 -1.05
C LEU A 134 -15.17 -4.16 -0.45
N ILE A 135 -15.60 -5.38 -0.18
CA ILE A 135 -14.73 -6.49 0.18
C ILE A 135 -14.87 -7.62 -0.82
N VAL A 136 -13.78 -8.36 -1.03
CA VAL A 136 -13.81 -9.62 -1.76
C VAL A 136 -13.50 -10.75 -0.79
N GLY A 137 -14.34 -11.76 -0.80
CA GLY A 137 -14.21 -12.91 0.08
C GLY A 137 -14.54 -14.22 -0.62
N THR A 138 -13.96 -15.31 -0.14
CA THR A 138 -14.25 -16.66 -0.63
C THR A 138 -15.35 -17.31 0.22
N LEU A 139 -16.36 -17.87 -0.44
CA LEU A 139 -17.44 -18.57 0.25
C LEU A 139 -16.92 -19.81 0.97
N THR A 140 -17.08 -19.83 2.29
CA THR A 140 -16.59 -20.90 3.16
C THR A 140 -17.71 -21.86 3.53
N SER A 141 -18.91 -21.35 3.83
CA SER A 141 -20.07 -22.18 4.17
C SER A 141 -21.39 -21.52 3.78
N LYS A 142 -22.43 -22.35 3.59
CA LYS A 142 -23.78 -21.93 3.24
C LYS A 142 -24.77 -22.52 4.24
N ASN A 143 -25.58 -21.67 4.85
CA ASN A 143 -26.61 -22.02 5.80
C ASN A 143 -27.97 -21.48 5.32
N THR A 144 -29.06 -21.85 5.99
CA THR A 144 -30.42 -21.34 5.70
C THR A 144 -30.54 -19.82 5.87
N ALA A 145 -29.82 -19.26 6.85
CA ALA A 145 -29.82 -17.81 7.12
C ALA A 145 -29.00 -16.98 6.11
N GLY A 146 -28.07 -17.60 5.37
CA GLY A 146 -27.14 -16.90 4.49
C GLY A 146 -25.84 -17.65 4.22
N VAL A 147 -24.84 -16.92 3.75
CA VAL A 147 -23.52 -17.46 3.40
C VAL A 147 -22.43 -16.82 4.27
N SER A 148 -21.45 -17.63 4.67
CA SER A 148 -20.27 -17.17 5.38
C SER A 148 -19.09 -17.10 4.42
N LEU A 149 -18.38 -15.98 4.43
CA LEU A 149 -17.25 -15.68 3.57
C LEU A 149 -15.99 -15.50 4.43
N ARG A 150 -14.85 -15.93 3.90
CA ARG A 150 -13.53 -15.56 4.41
C ARG A 150 -13.02 -14.38 3.60
N VAL A 151 -12.75 -13.26 4.25
CA VAL A 151 -12.29 -12.04 3.59
C VAL A 151 -10.89 -12.24 3.02
N LEU A 152 -10.70 -11.89 1.76
CA LEU A 152 -9.39 -11.93 1.08
C LEU A 152 -8.75 -10.56 1.09
N TYR A 153 -9.50 -9.54 0.66
CA TYR A 153 -9.04 -8.15 0.63
C TYR A 153 -10.20 -7.15 0.69
N LEU A 154 -9.88 -5.93 1.14
CA LEU A 154 -10.73 -4.75 1.08
C LEU A 154 -10.31 -3.90 -0.12
N GLU A 155 -11.27 -3.48 -0.94
CA GLU A 155 -11.09 -2.50 -2.00
C GLU A 155 -11.42 -1.11 -1.44
N ALA A 156 -10.38 -0.41 -0.98
CA ALA A 156 -10.41 1.00 -0.60
C ALA A 156 -9.53 1.82 -1.58
N ASP A 157 -9.06 3.01 -1.18
CA ASP A 157 -8.08 3.80 -1.94
C ASP A 157 -6.81 3.00 -2.25
N THR A 158 -6.47 2.07 -1.35
CA THR A 158 -5.48 1.01 -1.54
C THR A 158 -6.11 -0.34 -1.23
N VAL A 159 -5.65 -1.40 -1.92
CA VAL A 159 -6.14 -2.76 -1.67
C VAL A 159 -5.43 -3.35 -0.46
N LEU A 160 -6.20 -3.67 0.58
CA LEU A 160 -5.68 -4.27 1.81
C LEU A 160 -5.90 -5.78 1.78
N CYS A 161 -4.84 -6.54 1.49
CA CYS A 161 -4.87 -8.00 1.47
C CYS A 161 -4.71 -8.58 2.88
N VAL A 162 -5.64 -9.44 3.29
CA VAL A 162 -5.69 -10.07 4.63
C VAL A 162 -6.06 -11.56 4.62
N PRO A 163 -5.55 -12.39 3.68
CA PRO A 163 -5.90 -13.81 3.64
C PRO A 163 -5.39 -14.59 4.86
N ASP A 164 -4.36 -14.09 5.55
CA ASP A 164 -3.73 -14.69 6.74
C ASP A 164 -4.48 -14.41 8.05
N LEU A 165 -5.37 -13.41 8.07
CA LEU A 165 -6.10 -12.98 9.27
C LEU A 165 -7.39 -13.77 9.51
N ASN A 166 -7.87 -14.55 8.52
CA ASN A 166 -9.10 -15.34 8.61
C ASN A 166 -10.34 -14.56 9.07
N ILE A 167 -10.44 -13.30 8.66
CA ILE A 167 -11.56 -12.43 9.01
C ILE A 167 -12.84 -13.00 8.35
N LYS A 168 -13.92 -13.06 9.12
CA LYS A 168 -15.19 -13.65 8.69
C LYS A 168 -16.18 -12.56 8.29
N ALA A 169 -16.83 -12.74 7.16
CA ALA A 169 -17.96 -11.92 6.74
C ALA A 169 -19.21 -12.81 6.58
N PHE A 170 -20.38 -12.26 6.84
CA PHE A 170 -21.65 -12.97 6.73
C PHE A 170 -22.60 -12.18 5.83
N CYS A 171 -23.16 -12.84 4.83
CA CYS A 171 -24.17 -12.27 3.94
C CYS A 171 -25.50 -12.99 4.14
N TYR A 172 -26.52 -12.26 4.59
CA TYR A 172 -27.87 -12.81 4.71
C TYR A 172 -28.46 -13.11 3.33
N THR A 173 -29.30 -14.15 3.24
CA THR A 173 -29.98 -14.54 1.99
C THR A 173 -30.79 -13.38 1.38
N LYS A 174 -31.38 -12.51 2.20
CA LYS A 174 -32.11 -11.30 1.75
C LYS A 174 -31.25 -10.29 0.99
N HIS A 175 -29.94 -10.27 1.23
CA HIS A 175 -28.99 -9.35 0.61
C HIS A 175 -28.10 -10.06 -0.43
N LEU A 176 -28.34 -11.34 -0.70
CA LEU A 176 -27.57 -12.17 -1.62
C LEU A 176 -28.30 -12.27 -2.98
N GLN A 177 -27.72 -11.70 -4.02
CA GLN A 177 -28.13 -11.93 -5.41
C GLN A 177 -27.57 -13.26 -5.95
N PHE A 178 -28.06 -13.76 -7.08
CA PHE A 178 -27.47 -14.94 -7.73
C PHE A 178 -26.08 -14.63 -8.30
N ALA A 179 -25.23 -15.65 -8.40
CA ALA A 179 -23.92 -15.55 -9.03
C ALA A 179 -24.11 -15.42 -10.54
N VAL A 180 -23.71 -14.29 -11.12
CA VAL A 180 -23.65 -14.10 -12.57
C VAL A 180 -22.26 -14.56 -13.02
N VAL A 181 -22.18 -15.75 -13.62
CA VAL A 181 -20.89 -16.33 -14.06
C VAL A 181 -20.52 -15.81 -15.43
N ASP A 182 -21.52 -15.68 -16.31
CA ASP A 182 -21.41 -15.09 -17.65
C ASP A 182 -22.65 -14.21 -17.91
N GLN A 183 -22.62 -13.36 -18.94
CA GLN A 183 -23.71 -12.43 -19.31
C GLN A 183 -25.09 -13.11 -19.48
N THR A 184 -25.13 -14.44 -19.59
CA THR A 184 -26.34 -15.24 -19.80
C THR A 184 -26.61 -16.29 -18.72
N THR A 185 -25.67 -16.56 -17.80
CA THR A 185 -25.77 -17.69 -16.86
C THR A 185 -25.72 -17.24 -15.41
N THR A 186 -26.86 -17.35 -14.74
CA THR A 186 -26.98 -17.13 -13.30
C THR A 186 -27.09 -18.45 -12.54
N ARG A 187 -26.22 -18.68 -11.54
CA ARG A 187 -26.25 -19.87 -10.68
C ARG A 187 -26.27 -19.50 -9.19
N PRO A 188 -26.71 -20.39 -8.28
CA PRO A 188 -26.46 -20.18 -6.86
C PRO A 188 -24.97 -20.31 -6.55
N TYR A 189 -24.44 -19.47 -5.64
CA TYR A 189 -23.05 -19.56 -5.20
C TYR A 189 -22.71 -20.94 -4.61
N GLN A 190 -21.51 -21.42 -4.93
CA GLN A 190 -20.92 -22.65 -4.42
C GLN A 190 -19.80 -22.35 -3.43
N VAL A 191 -19.45 -23.36 -2.62
CA VAL A 191 -18.29 -23.26 -1.71
C VAL A 191 -17.02 -23.09 -2.54
N ASN A 192 -16.14 -22.20 -2.08
CA ASN A 192 -14.94 -21.72 -2.75
C ASN A 192 -15.15 -20.71 -3.90
N ASP A 193 -16.38 -20.28 -4.18
CA ASP A 193 -16.59 -19.15 -5.09
C ASP A 193 -16.10 -17.84 -4.43
N ASN A 194 -15.44 -16.98 -5.21
CA ASN A 194 -15.10 -15.63 -4.75
C ASN A 194 -16.27 -14.69 -5.03
N ILE A 195 -16.59 -13.85 -4.05
CA ILE A 195 -17.72 -12.94 -4.09
C ILE A 195 -17.24 -11.54 -3.69
N ARG A 196 -17.54 -10.54 -4.52
CA ARG A 196 -17.40 -9.13 -4.19
C ARG A 196 -18.70 -8.64 -3.55
N CYS A 197 -18.59 -8.16 -2.32
CA CYS A 197 -19.71 -7.71 -1.50
C CYS A 197 -19.45 -6.30 -0.97
N GLU A 198 -20.51 -5.53 -0.76
CA GLU A 198 -20.45 -4.28 -0.01
C GLU A 198 -20.57 -4.54 1.50
N ILE A 199 -19.90 -3.72 2.31
CA ILE A 199 -20.06 -3.75 3.77
C ILE A 199 -21.36 -3.03 4.15
N LEU A 200 -22.30 -3.76 4.75
CA LEU A 200 -23.54 -3.21 5.29
C LEU A 200 -23.39 -2.78 6.75
N GLU A 201 -22.70 -3.59 7.54
CA GLU A 201 -22.50 -3.35 8.97
C GLU A 201 -21.15 -3.91 9.42
N LEU A 202 -20.52 -3.25 10.39
CA LEU A 202 -19.31 -3.70 11.03
C LEU A 202 -19.66 -4.14 12.46
N VAL A 203 -19.21 -5.33 12.86
CA VAL A 203 -19.36 -5.84 14.23
C VAL A 203 -17.95 -6.05 14.83
N PRO A 204 -17.32 -4.98 15.37
CA PRO A 204 -15.94 -5.04 15.85
C PRO A 204 -15.75 -6.05 16.99
N GLU A 205 -16.76 -6.21 17.85
CA GLU A 205 -16.72 -7.09 19.04
C GLU A 205 -16.52 -8.56 18.69
N THR A 206 -16.99 -8.98 17.52
CA THR A 206 -16.84 -10.37 17.05
C THR A 206 -15.93 -10.50 15.84
N GLU A 207 -15.28 -9.41 15.44
CA GLU A 207 -14.43 -9.30 14.24
C GLU A 207 -15.15 -9.82 12.98
N LYS A 208 -16.43 -9.45 12.83
CA LYS A 208 -17.28 -9.87 11.71
C LYS A 208 -17.80 -8.68 10.92
N PHE A 209 -17.97 -8.89 9.63
CA PHE A 209 -18.68 -7.97 8.74
C PHE A 209 -20.03 -8.56 8.34
N ILE A 210 -21.06 -7.73 8.32
CA ILE A 210 -22.31 -8.04 7.62
C ILE A 210 -22.22 -7.42 6.24
N VAL A 211 -22.38 -8.24 5.21
CA VAL A 211 -22.16 -7.81 3.82
C VAL A 211 -23.33 -8.17 2.92
N GLY A 212 -23.40 -7.51 1.77
CA GLY A 212 -24.44 -7.72 0.77
C GLY A 212 -23.91 -7.60 -0.66
N THR A 213 -24.69 -8.08 -1.62
CA THR A 213 -24.37 -7.96 -3.06
C THR A 213 -25.40 -7.14 -3.82
N ARG A 214 -26.25 -6.38 -3.12
CA ARG A 214 -27.33 -5.59 -3.74
C ARG A 214 -26.90 -4.19 -4.20
N GLY A 215 -25.83 -3.63 -3.65
CA GLY A 215 -25.36 -2.29 -3.99
C GLY A 215 -26.25 -1.20 -3.41
N SER A 216 -26.73 -1.39 -2.18
CA SER A 216 -27.66 -0.47 -1.52
C SER A 216 -26.94 0.73 -0.89
N LEU A 217 -25.66 0.57 -0.55
CA LEU A 217 -24.86 1.56 0.18
C LEU A 217 -23.61 2.00 -0.57
N CYS A 218 -23.15 1.24 -1.56
CA CYS A 218 -22.04 1.63 -2.42
C CYS A 218 -22.48 2.57 -3.57
N SER A 219 -21.52 3.25 -4.20
CA SER A 219 -21.79 4.11 -5.36
C SER A 219 -22.33 3.29 -6.54
N PRO A 220 -23.19 3.87 -7.40
CA PRO A 220 -23.82 3.13 -8.51
C PRO A 220 -22.81 2.53 -9.50
N GLU A 221 -21.63 3.13 -9.64
CA GLU A 221 -20.52 2.60 -10.45
C GLU A 221 -19.89 1.34 -9.84
N LEU A 222 -19.88 1.23 -8.51
CA LEU A 222 -19.36 0.08 -7.79
C LEU A 222 -20.40 -1.04 -7.68
N ALA A 223 -21.69 -0.67 -7.64
CA ALA A 223 -22.79 -1.63 -7.56
C ALA A 223 -22.82 -2.62 -8.73
N THR A 224 -22.40 -2.19 -9.93
CA THR A 224 -22.32 -3.07 -11.12
C THR A 224 -21.21 -4.12 -11.03
N THR A 225 -20.25 -3.94 -10.12
CA THR A 225 -19.11 -4.85 -9.94
C THR A 225 -19.35 -5.92 -8.86
N LEU A 226 -20.47 -5.83 -8.14
CA LEU A 226 -20.85 -6.75 -7.07
C LEU A 226 -21.25 -8.12 -7.60
N GLY A 227 -21.00 -9.15 -6.80
CA GLY A 227 -21.41 -10.52 -7.10
C GLY A 227 -20.22 -11.46 -7.31
N TYR A 228 -20.36 -12.39 -8.24
CA TYR A 228 -19.35 -13.42 -8.51
C TYR A 228 -18.09 -12.79 -9.12
N VAL A 229 -16.92 -13.21 -8.63
CA VAL A 229 -15.62 -12.79 -9.14
C VAL A 229 -14.86 -14.03 -9.57
N SER A 230 -14.42 -14.08 -10.82
CA SER A 230 -13.54 -15.15 -11.29
C SER A 230 -12.15 -14.99 -10.65
N SER A 231 -11.40 -16.09 -10.53
CA SER A 231 -10.02 -16.02 -10.02
C SER A 231 -9.12 -15.12 -10.88
N GLU A 232 -9.45 -14.97 -12.17
CA GLU A 232 -8.75 -14.10 -13.12
C GLU A 232 -9.19 -12.63 -13.05
N ASP A 233 -10.24 -12.31 -12.28
CA ASP A 233 -10.71 -10.95 -12.05
C ASP A 233 -10.35 -10.44 -10.65
N CYS A 234 -9.80 -11.32 -9.80
CA CYS A 234 -9.25 -10.91 -8.53
C CYS A 234 -8.09 -9.93 -8.71
N HIS A 235 -7.99 -8.99 -7.78
CA HIS A 235 -6.95 -7.96 -7.77
C HIS A 235 -5.55 -8.59 -7.83
N VAL A 236 -4.66 -7.98 -8.62
CA VAL A 236 -3.32 -8.50 -8.91
C VAL A 236 -2.51 -8.73 -7.63
N ALA A 237 -2.66 -7.87 -6.63
CA ALA A 237 -1.96 -7.99 -5.35
C ALA A 237 -2.34 -9.25 -4.53
N TYR A 238 -3.45 -9.92 -4.88
CA TYR A 238 -3.87 -11.17 -4.27
C TYR A 238 -3.42 -12.42 -5.07
N ARG A 239 -3.09 -12.27 -6.36
CA ARG A 239 -2.60 -13.39 -7.18
C ARG A 239 -1.17 -13.76 -6.82
#